data_AF-A0A177NPM8-F1
#
_entry.id   AF-A0A177NPM8-F1
#
_cell.length_a   1.000
_cell.length_b   1.000
_cell.length_c   1.000
_cell.angle_alpha   90.00
_cell.angle_beta   90.00
_cell.angle_gamma   90.00
#
_symmetry.space_group_name_H-M   'P 1'
#
loop_
_entity.id
_entity.type
_entity.pdbx_description
1 polymer ?
#
loop_
_entity_poly.entity_id
_entity_poly.type
_entity_poly.pdbx_seq_one_letter_code
_entity_poly.pdbx_strand_id
1 'polypeptide(L)'
;MNPIEDIQARADSRRIAIDKVGIKDILHPVRVKDRSCGEQHTVARFDMYVNLPHDFKGTHMSRFVEILNSHDREISIASFPVILQEMLQRLEAESGYIDMRFPYFVEKAAPVSGVRSLLDYQVSFIGEIDSSGCRIKVKIVIPVTSLCPCSKEISERGAHNQRSHVTITVSASEFIWIEELIALVEAEASSPIYGLLKRPDEKYVTEYAYDHPKFVEDMVRDIAARLDADPRIGAYTVESENFESIHNHSAYALIERRKPQP
;
A
#
# COMPACT_ATOMS: atom_id res chain seq x y z
N MET A 1 42.93 -1.95 21.34
CA MET A 1 42.61 -0.93 20.32
C MET A 1 41.97 0.25 21.04
N ASN A 2 42.34 1.49 20.71
CA ASN A 2 41.64 2.65 21.28
C ASN A 2 40.21 2.69 20.73
N PRO A 3 39.20 3.03 21.56
CA PRO A 3 37.84 3.20 21.09
C PRO A 3 37.79 4.33 20.05
N ILE A 4 37.16 4.05 18.91
CA ILE A 4 36.91 5.03 17.86
C ILE A 4 35.78 5.94 18.36
N GLU A 5 35.96 7.26 18.23
CA GLU A 5 34.99 8.24 18.69
C GLU A 5 33.68 8.19 17.88
N ASP A 6 32.54 8.21 18.58
CA ASP A 6 31.22 8.28 17.96
C ASP A 6 30.81 9.74 17.69
N ILE A 7 30.95 10.16 16.43
CA ILE A 7 30.62 11.54 16.02
C ILE A 7 29.11 11.80 16.06
N GLN A 8 28.28 10.76 15.90
CA GLN A 8 26.82 10.89 15.82
C GLN A 8 26.21 11.16 17.21
N ALA A 9 26.84 10.62 18.25
CA ALA A 9 26.46 10.86 19.65
C ALA A 9 26.85 12.26 20.18
N ARG A 10 27.51 13.12 19.37
CA ARG A 10 27.83 14.49 19.80
C ARG A 10 26.58 15.35 19.91
N ALA A 11 26.63 16.33 20.79
CA ALA A 11 25.58 17.34 20.89
C ALA A 11 25.48 18.18 19.61
N ASP A 12 24.26 18.50 19.18
CA ASP A 12 24.01 19.44 18.08
C ASP A 12 23.69 20.84 18.60
N SER A 13 24.43 21.85 18.12
CA SER A 13 24.27 23.24 18.56
C SER A 13 23.22 24.03 17.79
N ARG A 14 22.70 23.50 16.68
CA ARG A 14 21.75 24.21 15.80
C ARG A 14 20.34 24.23 16.39
N ARG A 15 20.04 23.31 17.31
CA ARG A 15 18.73 23.17 17.98
C ARG A 15 17.57 22.97 17.00
N ILE A 16 17.81 22.21 15.93
CA ILE A 16 16.79 21.85 14.94
C ILE A 16 16.57 20.34 15.05
N ALA A 17 15.37 19.93 15.44
CA ALA A 17 14.97 18.52 15.44
C ALA A 17 14.76 18.02 14.01
N ILE A 18 14.94 16.71 13.79
CA ILE A 18 14.66 16.07 12.50
C ILE A 18 13.42 15.19 12.67
N ASP A 19 12.39 15.45 11.87
CA ASP A 19 11.12 14.72 11.95
C ASP A 19 11.28 13.23 11.59
N LYS A 20 12.09 12.92 10.57
CA LYS A 20 12.38 11.54 10.15
C LYS A 20 13.83 11.40 9.70
N VAL A 21 14.56 10.49 10.35
CA VAL A 21 15.90 10.06 9.95
C VAL A 21 16.03 8.54 10.05
N GLY A 22 16.74 7.92 9.12
CA GLY A 22 16.97 6.47 9.12
C GLY A 22 17.42 5.95 7.77
N ILE A 23 17.01 4.72 7.45
CA ILE A 23 17.38 4.02 6.21
C ILE A 23 16.17 3.86 5.29
N LYS A 24 16.44 3.76 3.99
CA LYS A 24 15.42 3.54 2.98
C LYS A 24 15.88 2.53 1.94
N ASP A 25 14.92 1.86 1.33
CA ASP A 25 15.10 0.97 0.19
C ASP A 25 16.00 -0.26 0.47
N ILE A 26 15.96 -0.81 1.69
CA ILE A 26 16.64 -2.07 2.01
C ILE A 26 15.76 -3.27 1.63
N LEU A 27 16.32 -4.20 0.84
CA LEU A 27 15.63 -5.43 0.47
C LEU A 27 15.78 -6.49 1.55
N HIS A 28 14.69 -7.14 1.93
CA HIS A 28 14.68 -8.22 2.90
C HIS A 28 13.57 -9.25 2.59
N PRO A 29 13.83 -10.57 2.76
CA PRO A 29 12.81 -11.60 2.60
C PRO A 29 11.71 -11.48 3.67
N VAL A 30 10.47 -11.73 3.27
CA VAL A 30 9.29 -11.67 4.15
C VAL A 30 8.32 -12.80 3.84
N ARG A 31 7.47 -13.10 4.83
CA ARG A 31 6.37 -14.06 4.68
C ARG A 31 5.05 -13.39 5.00
N VAL A 32 4.10 -13.49 4.07
CA VAL A 32 2.80 -12.82 4.16
C VAL A 32 1.68 -13.85 4.05
N LYS A 33 0.58 -13.64 4.79
CA LYS A 33 -0.56 -14.56 4.77
C LYS A 33 -1.28 -14.46 3.43
N ASP A 34 -1.68 -15.61 2.90
CA ASP A 34 -2.46 -15.75 1.68
C ASP A 34 -3.72 -16.56 1.96
N ARG A 35 -4.88 -16.03 1.56
CA ARG A 35 -6.18 -16.64 1.85
C ARG A 35 -6.38 -17.98 1.15
N SER A 36 -5.76 -18.17 -0.01
CA SER A 36 -5.91 -19.33 -0.90
C SER A 36 -4.87 -20.42 -0.66
N CYS A 37 -3.60 -20.05 -0.49
CA CYS A 37 -2.48 -21.01 -0.37
C CYS A 37 -1.80 -20.99 1.02
N GLY A 38 -2.28 -20.17 1.95
CA GLY A 38 -1.83 -20.10 3.34
C GLY A 38 -0.81 -18.99 3.55
N GLU A 39 0.34 -19.07 2.88
CA GLU A 39 1.43 -18.09 2.99
C GLU A 39 2.16 -17.91 1.64
N GLN A 40 2.59 -16.68 1.36
CA GLN A 40 3.49 -16.33 0.25
C GLN A 40 4.84 -15.90 0.80
N HIS A 41 5.91 -16.40 0.18
CA HIS A 41 7.28 -15.95 0.40
C HIS A 41 7.64 -14.93 -0.68
N THR A 42 8.02 -13.73 -0.29
CA THR A 42 8.34 -12.63 -1.22
C THR A 42 9.52 -11.80 -0.70
N VAL A 43 9.93 -10.79 -1.46
CA VAL A 43 10.97 -9.83 -1.05
C VAL A 43 10.33 -8.48 -0.88
N ALA A 44 10.55 -7.87 0.29
CA ALA A 44 10.07 -6.53 0.59
C ALA A 44 11.20 -5.49 0.57
N ARG A 45 10.84 -4.26 0.22
CA ARG A 45 11.64 -3.05 0.44
C ARG A 45 11.18 -2.41 1.74
N PHE A 46 12.11 -2.18 2.66
CA PHE A 46 11.86 -1.51 3.93
C PHE A 46 12.37 -0.08 3.91
N ASP A 47 11.52 0.82 4.40
CA ASP A 47 11.91 2.16 4.83
C ASP A 47 11.70 2.25 6.34
N MET A 48 12.72 2.66 7.09
CA MET A 48 12.69 2.70 8.56
C MET A 48 13.23 4.05 9.03
N TYR A 49 12.43 4.76 9.81
CA TYR A 49 12.77 6.09 10.33
C TYR A 49 12.41 6.24 11.80
N VAL A 50 13.10 7.14 12.49
CA VAL A 50 12.73 7.65 13.81
C VAL A 50 12.83 9.17 13.82
N ASN A 51 12.19 9.83 14.80
CA ASN A 51 12.48 11.24 15.07
C ASN A 51 13.84 11.39 15.77
N LEU A 52 14.54 12.49 15.50
CA LEU A 52 15.79 12.83 16.16
C LEU A 52 15.61 14.13 16.96
N PRO A 53 15.72 14.09 18.31
CA PRO A 53 15.68 15.29 19.12
C PRO A 53 16.81 16.26 18.74
N HIS A 54 16.59 17.56 18.98
CA HIS A 54 17.51 18.61 18.55
C HIS A 54 18.90 18.56 19.22
N ASP A 55 19.05 17.79 20.30
CA ASP A 55 20.28 17.65 21.06
C ASP A 55 21.23 16.60 20.45
N PHE A 56 20.75 15.75 19.55
CA PHE A 56 21.56 14.73 18.90
C PHE A 56 22.02 15.18 17.52
N LYS A 57 23.32 14.99 17.23
CA LYS A 57 23.88 15.31 15.91
C LYS A 57 23.50 14.29 14.83
N GLY A 58 23.26 13.03 15.20
CA GLY A 58 22.83 12.00 14.26
C GLY A 58 22.33 10.73 14.93
N THR A 59 21.61 9.91 14.16
CA THR A 59 21.18 8.57 14.57
C THR A 59 22.19 7.50 14.14
N HIS A 60 22.28 6.38 14.87
CA HIS A 60 23.19 5.28 14.51
C HIS A 60 22.58 4.39 13.42
N MET A 61 23.00 4.60 12.18
CA MET A 61 22.38 4.00 10.99
C MET A 61 22.46 2.47 10.95
N SER A 62 23.55 1.86 11.46
CA SER A 62 23.70 0.40 11.45
C SER A 62 22.66 -0.30 12.32
N ARG A 63 22.17 0.36 13.38
CA ARG A 63 21.20 -0.21 14.32
C ARG A 63 19.89 -0.59 13.63
N PHE A 64 19.46 0.15 12.60
CA PHE A 64 18.26 -0.22 11.82
C PHE A 64 18.43 -1.58 11.13
N VAL A 65 19.59 -1.80 10.51
CA VAL A 65 19.90 -3.06 9.82
C VAL A 65 20.08 -4.20 10.82
N GLU A 66 20.72 -3.92 11.97
CA GLU A 66 20.85 -4.90 13.06
C GLU A 66 19.48 -5.35 13.58
N ILE A 67 18.53 -4.42 13.79
CA ILE A 67 17.16 -4.74 14.22
C ILE A 67 16.45 -5.61 13.18
N LEU A 68 16.60 -5.29 11.89
CA LEU A 68 15.98 -6.08 10.83
C LEU A 68 16.52 -7.53 10.80
N ASN A 69 17.82 -7.70 11.03
CA ASN A 69 18.50 -9.01 11.01
C ASN A 69 18.44 -9.77 12.34
N SER A 70 18.03 -9.14 13.44
CA SER A 70 17.87 -9.80 14.75
C SER A 70 16.54 -10.54 14.90
N HIS A 71 15.62 -10.34 13.97
CA HIS A 71 14.34 -11.03 13.90
C HIS A 71 14.45 -12.29 13.03
N ASP A 72 13.35 -13.06 12.94
CA ASP A 72 13.27 -14.20 12.04
C ASP A 72 13.68 -13.82 10.62
N ARG A 73 14.26 -14.79 9.91
CA ARG A 73 14.66 -14.62 8.50
C ARG A 73 13.51 -14.10 7.63
N GLU A 74 12.27 -14.38 7.99
CA GLU A 74 11.07 -13.91 7.31
C GLU A 74 10.21 -13.08 8.27
N ILE A 75 10.18 -11.78 8.05
CA ILE A 75 9.39 -10.84 8.87
C ILE A 75 7.90 -10.96 8.49
N SER A 76 7.03 -10.94 9.51
CA SER A 76 5.57 -10.91 9.36
C SER A 76 4.99 -9.62 9.95
N ILE A 77 3.74 -9.30 9.60
CA ILE A 77 3.03 -8.13 10.17
C ILE A 77 2.91 -8.19 11.70
N ALA A 78 2.84 -9.39 12.29
CA ALA A 78 2.74 -9.57 13.74
C ALA A 78 4.01 -9.12 14.47
N SER A 79 5.15 -9.06 13.77
CA SER A 79 6.44 -8.63 14.31
C SER A 79 6.57 -7.10 14.38
N PHE A 80 5.69 -6.34 13.71
CA PHE A 80 5.83 -4.88 13.58
C PHE A 80 5.83 -4.13 14.91
N PRO A 81 4.90 -4.39 15.86
CA PRO A 81 4.92 -3.72 17.15
C PRO A 81 6.23 -3.94 17.91
N VAL A 82 6.81 -5.15 17.81
CA VAL A 82 8.07 -5.50 18.47
C VAL A 82 9.24 -4.77 17.81
N ILE A 83 9.33 -4.81 16.48
CA ILE A 83 10.38 -4.11 15.70
C ILE A 83 10.34 -2.60 16.00
N LEU A 84 9.15 -1.99 15.97
CA LEU A 84 8.99 -0.56 16.23
C LEU A 84 9.38 -0.17 17.67
N GLN A 85 8.98 -0.97 18.66
CA GLN A 85 9.39 -0.77 20.06
C GLN A 85 10.90 -0.88 20.22
N GLU A 86 11.52 -1.89 19.60
CA GLU A 86 12.97 -2.08 19.64
C GLU A 86 13.71 -0.92 18.94
N MET A 87 13.18 -0.40 17.83
CA MET A 87 13.70 0.81 17.19
C MET A 87 13.72 1.99 18.14
N LEU A 88 12.61 2.31 18.82
CA LEU A 88 12.56 3.42 19.78
C LEU A 88 13.59 3.27 20.90
N GLN A 89 13.69 2.06 21.46
CA GLN A 89 14.60 1.78 22.57
C GLN A 89 16.07 1.86 22.15
N ARG A 90 16.44 1.23 21.03
CA ARG A 90 17.84 1.20 20.57
C ARG A 90 18.30 2.53 19.96
N LEU A 91 17.39 3.36 19.47
CA LEU A 91 17.71 4.63 18.81
C LEU A 91 17.40 5.84 19.68
N GLU A 92 16.93 5.63 20.91
CA GLU A 92 16.58 6.69 21.88
C GLU A 92 15.64 7.75 21.30
N ALA A 93 14.59 7.28 20.62
CA ALA A 93 13.63 8.12 19.90
C ALA A 93 12.22 8.02 20.51
N GLU A 94 11.39 9.03 20.26
CA GLU A 94 10.02 9.11 20.81
C GLU A 94 8.96 8.56 19.82
N SER A 95 9.30 8.53 18.54
CA SER A 95 8.42 8.08 17.46
C SER A 95 9.20 7.34 16.37
N GLY A 96 8.52 6.38 15.75
CA GLY A 96 9.10 5.46 14.79
C GLY A 96 8.16 5.18 13.64
N TYR A 97 8.75 4.87 12.48
CA TYR A 97 8.05 4.58 11.25
C TYR A 97 8.72 3.41 10.55
N ILE A 98 7.93 2.44 10.11
CA ILE A 98 8.35 1.34 9.24
C ILE A 98 7.36 1.21 8.08
N ASP A 99 7.88 1.11 6.85
CA ASP A 99 7.09 0.82 5.65
C ASP A 99 7.71 -0.37 4.92
N MET A 100 6.97 -1.47 4.87
CA MET A 100 7.36 -2.72 4.22
C MET A 100 6.55 -2.91 2.94
N ARG A 101 7.18 -2.66 1.78
CA ARG A 101 6.57 -2.74 0.45
C ARG A 101 6.96 -4.02 -0.26
N PHE A 102 5.99 -4.78 -0.76
CA PHE A 102 6.25 -6.04 -1.46
C PHE A 102 5.19 -6.30 -2.54
N PRO A 103 5.55 -7.02 -3.62
CA PRO A 103 4.57 -7.56 -4.54
C PRO A 103 3.80 -8.70 -3.86
N TYR A 104 2.48 -8.67 -4.02
CA TYR A 104 1.54 -9.67 -3.56
C TYR A 104 0.83 -10.29 -4.76
N PHE A 105 0.74 -11.61 -4.84
CA PHE A 105 0.15 -12.27 -6.00
C PHE A 105 -1.22 -12.84 -5.66
N VAL A 106 -2.20 -12.66 -6.54
CA VAL A 106 -3.50 -13.34 -6.44
C VAL A 106 -3.73 -14.15 -7.69
N GLU A 107 -4.13 -15.41 -7.53
CA GLU A 107 -4.56 -16.25 -8.65
C GLU A 107 -5.99 -15.90 -9.04
N LYS A 108 -6.18 -15.49 -10.30
CA LYS A 108 -7.48 -15.08 -10.86
C LYS A 108 -7.91 -16.04 -11.95
N ALA A 109 -9.20 -16.39 -11.95
CA ALA A 109 -9.83 -17.12 -13.05
C ALA A 109 -10.43 -16.12 -14.04
N ALA A 110 -10.16 -16.31 -15.32
CA ALA A 110 -10.76 -15.51 -16.39
C ALA A 110 -12.29 -15.69 -16.43
N PRO A 111 -13.05 -14.64 -16.75
CA PRO A 111 -14.50 -14.59 -16.50
C PRO A 111 -15.34 -15.55 -17.36
N VAL A 112 -14.83 -15.99 -18.51
CA VAL A 112 -15.57 -16.87 -19.43
C VAL A 112 -14.91 -18.23 -19.54
N SER A 113 -13.61 -18.28 -19.85
CA SER A 113 -12.87 -19.52 -20.07
C SER A 113 -12.43 -20.20 -18.76
N GLY A 114 -12.42 -19.46 -17.64
CA GLY A 114 -11.93 -19.95 -16.36
C GLY A 114 -10.43 -20.20 -16.30
N VAL A 115 -9.66 -19.82 -17.34
CA VAL A 115 -8.20 -19.99 -17.32
C VAL A 115 -7.60 -19.20 -16.15
N ARG A 116 -6.73 -19.85 -15.37
CA ARG A 116 -6.17 -19.26 -14.16
C ARG A 116 -4.80 -18.64 -14.46
N SER A 117 -4.55 -17.48 -13.88
CA SER A 117 -3.28 -16.76 -13.99
C SER A 117 -3.03 -15.94 -12.73
N LEU A 118 -1.76 -15.73 -12.41
CA LEU A 118 -1.35 -14.84 -11.32
C LEU A 118 -1.43 -13.39 -11.79
N LEU A 119 -1.82 -12.50 -10.87
CA LEU A 119 -1.74 -11.07 -11.01
C LEU A 119 -1.04 -10.48 -9.79
N ASP A 120 -0.12 -9.55 -10.01
CA ASP A 120 0.61 -8.86 -8.95
C ASP A 120 -0.08 -7.55 -8.53
N TYR A 121 0.00 -7.26 -7.23
CA TYR A 121 -0.43 -6.02 -6.60
C TYR A 121 0.71 -5.51 -5.74
N GLN A 122 0.87 -4.19 -5.64
CA GLN A 122 1.86 -3.62 -4.72
C GLN A 122 1.20 -3.38 -3.37
N VAL A 123 1.68 -4.09 -2.35
CA VAL A 123 1.17 -3.99 -0.98
C VAL A 123 2.24 -3.38 -0.09
N SER A 124 1.80 -2.57 0.87
CA SER A 124 2.62 -1.96 1.91
C SER A 124 1.95 -2.15 3.26
N PHE A 125 2.73 -2.62 4.23
CA PHE A 125 2.37 -2.50 5.64
C PHE A 125 3.13 -1.33 6.24
N ILE A 126 2.39 -0.36 6.77
CA ILE A 126 2.93 0.87 7.34
C ILE A 126 2.66 0.83 8.84
N GLY A 127 3.73 0.76 9.63
CA GLY A 127 3.67 0.85 11.08
C GLY A 127 4.19 2.20 11.56
N GLU A 128 3.41 2.86 12.41
CA GLU A 128 3.76 4.11 13.09
C GLU A 128 3.65 3.89 14.59
N ILE A 129 4.64 4.32 15.36
CA ILE A 129 4.58 4.31 16.82
C ILE A 129 4.94 5.69 17.36
N ASP A 130 4.18 6.15 18.35
CA ASP A 130 4.43 7.36 19.12
C ASP A 130 3.87 7.21 20.55
N SER A 131 3.82 8.30 21.31
CA SER A 131 3.28 8.34 22.68
C SER A 131 1.80 7.95 22.79
N SER A 132 1.03 8.00 21.69
CA SER A 132 -0.38 7.58 21.63
C SER A 132 -0.56 6.09 21.29
N GLY A 133 0.52 5.39 20.95
CA GLY A 133 0.53 3.95 20.69
C GLY A 133 0.99 3.58 19.27
N CYS A 134 0.90 2.29 18.96
CA CYS A 134 1.25 1.74 17.66
C CYS A 134 0.02 1.69 16.74
N ARG A 135 0.15 2.21 15.53
CA ARG A 135 -0.87 2.20 14.48
C ARG A 135 -0.32 1.48 13.26
N ILE A 136 -1.09 0.52 12.74
CA ILE A 136 -0.75 -0.19 11.51
C ILE A 136 -1.77 0.18 10.44
N LYS A 137 -1.27 0.48 9.24
CA LYS A 137 -2.06 0.73 8.04
C LYS A 137 -1.64 -0.26 6.96
N VAL A 138 -2.60 -0.67 6.14
CA VAL A 138 -2.36 -1.47 4.94
C VAL A 138 -2.59 -0.59 3.74
N LYS A 139 -1.58 -0.44 2.88
CA LYS A 139 -1.68 0.26 1.62
C LYS A 139 -1.60 -0.73 0.47
N ILE A 140 -2.49 -0.62 -0.50
CA ILE A 140 -2.54 -1.51 -1.67
C ILE A 140 -2.70 -0.63 -2.91
N VAL A 141 -1.91 -0.89 -3.95
CA VAL A 141 -2.09 -0.34 -5.29
C VAL A 141 -2.71 -1.43 -6.17
N ILE A 142 -3.94 -1.20 -6.60
CA ILE A 142 -4.75 -2.12 -7.39
C ILE A 142 -4.82 -1.59 -8.83
N PRO A 143 -4.18 -2.28 -9.79
CA PRO A 143 -4.30 -1.93 -11.20
C PRO A 143 -5.66 -2.40 -11.76
N VAL A 144 -6.39 -1.48 -12.41
CA VAL A 144 -7.71 -1.74 -12.98
C VAL A 144 -7.83 -1.16 -14.39
N THR A 145 -8.88 -1.52 -15.11
CA THR A 145 -9.29 -0.83 -16.34
C THR A 145 -10.34 0.22 -15.99
N SER A 146 -10.14 1.46 -16.42
CA SER A 146 -11.18 2.51 -16.38
C SER A 146 -11.59 2.89 -17.80
N LEU A 147 -12.89 3.10 -18.02
CA LEU A 147 -13.43 3.55 -19.30
C LEU A 147 -14.22 4.84 -19.11
N CYS A 148 -13.96 5.84 -19.95
CA CYS A 148 -14.51 7.19 -19.78
C CYS A 148 -15.98 7.28 -20.21
N PRO A 149 -16.91 7.65 -19.29
CA PRO A 149 -18.32 7.86 -19.64
C PRO A 149 -18.51 8.96 -20.69
N CYS A 150 -17.76 10.06 -20.57
CA CYS A 150 -17.83 11.20 -21.50
C CYS A 150 -17.51 10.75 -22.93
N SER A 151 -16.41 10.03 -23.13
CA SER A 151 -15.98 9.56 -24.45
C SER A 151 -17.00 8.63 -25.09
N LYS A 152 -17.62 7.75 -24.29
CA LYS A 152 -18.69 6.85 -24.73
C LYS A 152 -19.92 7.64 -25.22
N GLU A 153 -20.31 8.67 -24.48
CA GLU A 153 -21.53 9.45 -24.77
C GLU A 153 -21.39 10.29 -26.04
N ILE A 154 -20.22 10.91 -26.27
CA ILE A 154 -20.03 11.86 -27.38
C ILE A 154 -19.61 11.21 -28.69
N SER A 155 -19.15 9.96 -28.65
CA SER A 155 -18.60 9.26 -29.83
C SER A 155 -19.66 8.36 -30.45
N GLU A 156 -19.76 8.34 -31.78
CA GLU A 156 -20.66 7.41 -32.49
C GLU A 156 -20.30 5.93 -32.24
N ARG A 157 -19.04 5.66 -31.87
CA ARG A 157 -18.49 4.31 -31.70
C ARG A 157 -17.21 4.35 -30.87
N GLY A 158 -17.10 3.39 -29.97
CA GLY A 158 -15.94 3.25 -29.09
C GLY A 158 -15.93 4.28 -27.96
N ALA A 159 -15.01 4.08 -27.03
CA ALA A 159 -14.74 4.99 -25.92
C ALA A 159 -13.29 4.78 -25.51
N HIS A 160 -12.57 5.85 -25.17
CA HIS A 160 -11.22 5.65 -24.65
C HIS A 160 -11.26 4.99 -23.26
N ASN A 161 -10.29 4.11 -23.05
CA ASN A 161 -10.03 3.46 -21.78
C ASN A 161 -8.52 3.44 -21.55
N GLN A 162 -8.14 3.11 -20.32
CA GLN A 162 -6.75 3.07 -19.90
C GLN A 162 -6.58 2.16 -18.70
N ARG A 163 -5.31 1.88 -18.39
CA ARG A 163 -4.95 1.38 -17.06
C ARG A 163 -5.07 2.52 -16.05
N SER A 164 -5.60 2.18 -14.89
CA SER A 164 -5.61 3.06 -13.73
C SER A 164 -5.03 2.36 -12.53
N HIS A 165 -4.47 3.13 -11.62
CA HIS A 165 -4.10 2.67 -10.30
C HIS A 165 -5.08 3.21 -9.29
N VAL A 166 -5.79 2.31 -8.62
CA VAL A 166 -6.52 2.65 -7.42
C VAL A 166 -5.66 2.31 -6.23
N THR A 167 -5.33 3.32 -5.42
CA THR A 167 -4.56 3.14 -4.20
C THR A 167 -5.47 3.30 -3.00
N ILE A 168 -5.54 2.28 -2.14
CA ILE A 168 -6.22 2.38 -0.86
C ILE A 168 -5.22 2.28 0.27
N THR A 169 -5.35 3.13 1.28
CA THR A 169 -4.63 3.02 2.55
C THR A 169 -5.67 2.88 3.65
N VAL A 170 -5.67 1.78 4.38
CA VAL A 170 -6.72 1.44 5.36
C VAL A 170 -6.10 1.23 6.74
N SER A 171 -6.70 1.84 7.76
CA SER A 171 -6.47 1.50 9.15
C SER A 171 -7.68 0.72 9.67
N ALA A 172 -7.46 -0.54 9.99
CA ALA A 172 -8.51 -1.45 10.45
C ALA A 172 -8.37 -1.72 11.95
N SER A 173 -9.49 -1.84 12.67
CA SER A 173 -9.55 -2.26 14.07
C SER A 173 -9.47 -3.77 14.23
N GLU A 174 -9.78 -4.51 13.17
CA GLU A 174 -9.77 -5.97 13.13
C GLU A 174 -9.00 -6.47 11.90
N PHE A 175 -8.72 -7.77 11.87
CA PHE A 175 -8.05 -8.39 10.74
C PHE A 175 -8.94 -8.37 9.48
N ILE A 176 -8.36 -7.93 8.36
CA ILE A 176 -8.97 -7.92 7.04
C ILE A 176 -7.99 -8.57 6.06
N TRP A 177 -8.47 -9.49 5.22
CA TRP A 177 -7.63 -10.06 4.16
C TRP A 177 -7.32 -9.03 3.08
N ILE A 178 -6.08 -9.03 2.57
CA ILE A 178 -5.67 -8.17 1.44
C ILE A 178 -6.60 -8.42 0.24
N GLU A 179 -6.98 -9.68 0.01
CA GLU A 179 -7.86 -10.09 -1.08
C GLU A 179 -9.30 -9.57 -0.94
N GLU A 180 -9.80 -9.35 0.29
CA GLU A 180 -11.11 -8.70 0.48
C GLU A 180 -11.08 -7.26 -0.01
N LEU A 181 -10.00 -6.54 0.31
CA LEU A 181 -9.81 -5.15 -0.10
C LEU A 181 -9.57 -5.03 -1.61
N ILE A 182 -8.79 -5.94 -2.20
CA ILE A 182 -8.61 -6.03 -3.66
C ILE A 182 -9.96 -6.27 -4.34
N ALA A 183 -10.71 -7.29 -3.90
CA ALA A 183 -11.99 -7.63 -4.51
C ALA A 183 -13.02 -6.49 -4.39
N LEU A 184 -13.02 -5.75 -3.27
CA LEU A 184 -13.85 -4.57 -3.09
C LEU A 184 -13.54 -3.50 -4.14
N VAL A 185 -12.26 -3.18 -4.34
CA VAL A 185 -11.84 -2.17 -5.34
C VAL A 185 -12.14 -2.64 -6.77
N GLU A 186 -11.82 -3.89 -7.08
CA GLU A 186 -12.05 -4.45 -8.41
C GLU A 186 -13.52 -4.51 -8.81
N ALA A 187 -14.42 -4.73 -7.83
CA ALA A 187 -15.86 -4.71 -8.05
C ALA A 187 -16.38 -3.31 -8.42
N GLU A 188 -15.67 -2.26 -8.02
CA GLU A 188 -16.04 -0.88 -8.33
C GLU A 188 -15.32 -0.32 -9.57
N ALA A 189 -14.43 -1.10 -10.21
CA ALA A 189 -13.80 -0.66 -11.45
C ALA A 189 -14.71 -0.80 -12.67
N SER A 190 -14.38 -0.12 -13.78
CA SER A 190 -15.06 -0.41 -15.06
C SER A 190 -14.84 -1.86 -15.48
N SER A 191 -13.62 -2.38 -15.29
CA SER A 191 -13.37 -3.82 -15.33
C SER A 191 -12.10 -4.17 -14.54
N PRO A 192 -12.09 -5.30 -13.82
CA PRO A 192 -10.84 -5.84 -13.27
C PRO A 192 -9.88 -6.23 -14.39
N ILE A 193 -8.59 -6.35 -14.06
CA ILE A 193 -7.60 -6.92 -14.99
C ILE A 193 -7.32 -8.39 -14.68
N TYR A 194 -6.80 -9.09 -15.69
CA TYR A 194 -6.44 -10.51 -15.62
C TYR A 194 -5.08 -10.71 -16.30
N GLY A 195 -4.24 -11.59 -15.74
CA GLY A 195 -2.92 -11.89 -16.32
C GLY A 195 -2.99 -12.66 -17.64
N LEU A 196 -4.05 -13.45 -17.84
CA LEU A 196 -4.28 -14.23 -19.06
C LEU A 196 -5.76 -14.23 -19.44
N LEU A 197 -6.04 -13.83 -20.68
CA LEU A 197 -7.37 -13.86 -21.29
C LEU A 197 -7.34 -14.72 -22.56
N LYS A 198 -8.42 -15.46 -22.82
CA LYS A 198 -8.71 -16.05 -24.14
C LYS A 198 -9.67 -15.14 -24.90
N ARG A 199 -9.87 -15.37 -26.20
CA ARG A 199 -10.75 -14.54 -27.04
C ARG A 199 -12.16 -14.31 -26.46
N PRO A 200 -12.86 -15.33 -25.91
CA PRO A 200 -14.16 -15.09 -25.28
C PRO A 200 -14.08 -14.19 -24.05
N ASP A 201 -12.99 -14.28 -23.28
CA ASP A 201 -12.77 -13.43 -22.11
C ASP A 201 -12.48 -11.98 -22.52
N GLU A 202 -11.65 -11.79 -23.55
CA GLU A 202 -11.31 -10.47 -24.10
C GLU A 202 -12.56 -9.74 -24.60
N LYS A 203 -13.45 -10.45 -25.31
CA LYS A 203 -14.77 -9.94 -25.70
C LYS A 203 -15.55 -9.50 -24.47
N TYR A 204 -15.67 -10.37 -23.46
CA TYR A 204 -16.43 -10.10 -22.25
C TYR A 204 -15.92 -8.86 -21.50
N VAL A 205 -14.62 -8.78 -21.20
CA VAL A 205 -14.07 -7.67 -20.40
C VAL A 205 -14.17 -6.33 -21.14
N THR A 206 -14.07 -6.36 -22.48
CA THR A 206 -14.23 -5.15 -23.31
C THR A 206 -15.67 -4.64 -23.27
N GLU A 207 -16.65 -5.53 -23.48
CA GLU A 207 -18.07 -5.18 -23.40
C GLU A 207 -18.46 -4.76 -21.98
N TYR A 208 -17.99 -5.49 -20.97
CA TYR A 208 -18.25 -5.18 -19.56
C TYR A 208 -17.73 -3.79 -19.19
N ALA A 209 -16.49 -3.44 -19.53
CA ALA A 209 -15.94 -2.11 -19.29
C ALA A 209 -16.72 -1.01 -20.02
N TYR A 210 -17.15 -1.30 -21.27
CA TYR A 210 -17.95 -0.36 -22.05
C TYR A 210 -19.30 -0.09 -21.40
N ASP A 211 -19.93 -1.11 -20.81
CA ASP A 211 -21.23 -1.01 -20.15
C ASP A 211 -21.16 -0.40 -18.74
N HIS A 212 -19.98 -0.40 -18.11
CA HIS A 212 -19.74 0.15 -16.76
C HIS A 212 -18.68 1.27 -16.77
N PRO A 213 -18.85 2.34 -17.55
CA PRO A 213 -17.88 3.43 -17.58
C PRO A 213 -17.90 4.20 -16.25
N LYS A 214 -16.72 4.64 -15.78
CA LYS A 214 -16.59 5.43 -14.54
C LYS A 214 -15.54 6.52 -14.70
N PHE A 215 -15.84 7.73 -14.21
CA PHE A 215 -14.82 8.76 -14.02
C PHE A 215 -13.92 8.43 -12.82
N VAL A 216 -12.81 9.16 -12.70
CA VAL A 216 -11.91 9.05 -11.54
C VAL A 216 -12.63 9.41 -10.23
N GLU A 217 -13.58 10.35 -10.28
CA GLU A 217 -14.40 10.75 -9.14
C GLU A 217 -15.44 9.69 -8.75
N ASP A 218 -16.02 8.99 -9.72
CA ASP A 218 -16.98 7.90 -9.47
C ASP A 218 -16.26 6.75 -8.77
N MET A 219 -15.07 6.38 -9.28
CA MET A 219 -14.22 5.34 -8.72
C MET A 219 -13.95 5.57 -7.23
N VAL A 220 -13.46 6.76 -6.85
CA VAL A 220 -13.14 7.04 -5.44
C VAL A 220 -14.38 7.13 -4.56
N ARG A 221 -15.52 7.62 -5.08
CA ARG A 221 -16.78 7.72 -4.33
C ARG A 221 -17.39 6.36 -4.03
N ASP A 222 -17.44 5.48 -5.03
CA ASP A 222 -18.03 4.16 -4.89
C ASP A 222 -17.21 3.31 -3.92
N ILE A 223 -15.88 3.33 -4.05
CA ILE A 223 -14.97 2.64 -3.12
C ILE A 223 -15.09 3.22 -1.71
N ALA A 224 -15.10 4.55 -1.57
CA ALA A 224 -15.29 5.20 -0.28
C ALA A 224 -16.59 4.76 0.40
N ALA A 225 -17.71 4.68 -0.34
CA ALA A 225 -18.98 4.21 0.20
C ALA A 225 -18.90 2.75 0.71
N ARG A 226 -18.16 1.88 0.02
CA ARG A 226 -17.92 0.50 0.47
C ARG A 226 -17.06 0.46 1.74
N LEU A 227 -16.02 1.29 1.85
CA LEU A 227 -15.16 1.36 3.03
C LEU A 227 -15.86 2.01 4.25
N ASP A 228 -16.75 2.99 4.02
CA ASP A 228 -17.62 3.55 5.05
C ASP A 228 -18.52 2.47 5.67
N ALA A 229 -19.07 1.58 4.83
CA ALA A 229 -19.97 0.52 5.25
C ALA A 229 -19.28 -0.62 6.02
N ASP A 230 -17.96 -0.79 5.92
CA ASP A 230 -17.22 -1.82 6.66
C ASP A 230 -16.88 -1.35 8.08
N PRO A 231 -17.51 -1.90 9.14
CA PRO A 231 -17.31 -1.46 10.52
C PRO A 231 -15.88 -1.72 11.03
N ARG A 232 -15.11 -2.62 10.39
CA ARG A 232 -13.72 -2.91 10.76
C ARG A 232 -12.76 -1.79 10.37
N ILE A 233 -13.18 -0.90 9.46
CA ILE A 233 -12.33 0.21 8.97
C ILE A 233 -12.57 1.44 9.84
N GLY A 234 -11.50 1.92 10.48
CA GLY A 234 -11.52 3.14 11.31
C GLY A 234 -11.05 4.40 10.59
N ALA A 235 -10.18 4.26 9.58
CA ALA A 235 -9.78 5.37 8.72
C ALA A 235 -9.30 4.84 7.37
N TYR A 236 -9.43 5.64 6.32
CA TYR A 236 -8.92 5.27 5.01
C TYR A 236 -8.59 6.49 4.13
N THR A 237 -7.74 6.25 3.14
CA THR A 237 -7.51 7.10 1.98
C THR A 237 -7.76 6.25 0.73
N VAL A 238 -8.54 6.75 -0.22
CA VAL A 238 -8.74 6.17 -1.55
C VAL A 238 -8.25 7.17 -2.57
N GLU A 239 -7.38 6.72 -3.46
CA GLU A 239 -6.83 7.50 -4.57
C GLU A 239 -7.13 6.74 -5.86
N SER A 240 -7.48 7.44 -6.92
CA SER A 240 -7.54 6.86 -8.26
C SER A 240 -6.73 7.73 -9.20
N GLU A 241 -5.79 7.12 -9.92
CA GLU A 241 -4.97 7.75 -10.94
C GLU A 241 -5.21 7.05 -12.28
N ASN A 242 -5.75 7.78 -13.25
CA ASN A 242 -5.93 7.30 -14.61
C ASN A 242 -4.75 7.76 -15.46
N PHE A 243 -4.01 6.82 -16.05
CA PHE A 243 -2.97 7.12 -17.02
C PHE A 243 -3.62 7.38 -18.38
N GLU A 244 -4.12 8.59 -18.59
CA GLU A 244 -4.97 8.95 -19.72
C GLU A 244 -4.38 8.49 -21.05
N SER A 245 -5.14 7.71 -21.83
CA SER A 245 -4.65 7.15 -23.10
C SER A 245 -4.54 8.18 -24.22
N ILE A 246 -5.20 9.32 -24.08
CA ILE A 246 -5.25 10.41 -25.07
C ILE A 246 -4.51 11.68 -24.64
N HIS A 247 -3.92 11.68 -23.44
CA HIS A 247 -3.20 12.81 -22.87
C HIS A 247 -1.89 12.35 -22.22
N ASN A 248 -0.88 13.23 -22.15
CA ASN A 248 0.41 12.91 -21.50
C ASN A 248 0.45 13.40 -20.04
N HIS A 249 -0.64 13.22 -19.31
CA HIS A 249 -0.77 13.51 -17.88
C HIS A 249 -1.86 12.61 -17.28
N SER A 250 -1.85 12.42 -15.97
CA SER A 250 -2.85 11.62 -15.27
C SER A 250 -4.06 12.45 -14.83
N ALA A 251 -5.26 11.87 -14.89
CA ALA A 251 -6.41 12.37 -14.13
C ALA A 251 -6.39 11.74 -12.73
N TYR A 252 -6.66 12.53 -11.69
CA TYR A 252 -6.48 12.09 -10.29
C TYR A 252 -7.60 12.59 -9.38
N ALA A 253 -8.05 11.72 -8.48
CA ALA A 253 -8.94 12.07 -7.38
C ALA A 253 -8.54 11.34 -6.09
N LEU A 254 -8.83 11.95 -4.94
CA LEU A 254 -8.56 11.38 -3.62
C LEU A 254 -9.73 11.68 -2.67
N ILE A 255 -10.12 10.68 -1.88
CA ILE A 255 -10.98 10.83 -0.69
C ILE A 255 -10.22 10.30 0.52
N GLU A 256 -10.17 11.09 1.59
CA GLU A 256 -9.66 10.67 2.89
C GLU A 256 -10.73 10.83 3.96
N ARG A 257 -10.90 9.81 4.80
CA ARG A 257 -11.83 9.85 5.92
C ARG A 257 -11.27 9.16 7.16
N ARG A 258 -11.60 9.74 8.31
CA ARG A 258 -11.46 9.11 9.63
C ARG A 258 -12.87 8.89 10.18
N LYS A 259 -13.23 7.63 10.43
CA LYS A 259 -14.53 7.27 11.00
C LYS A 259 -14.47 7.48 12.51
N PRO A 260 -15.54 8.02 13.14
CA PRO A 260 -15.62 8.07 14.58
C PRO A 260 -15.52 6.65 15.15
N GLN A 261 -14.76 6.46 16.22
CA GLN A 261 -14.76 5.19 16.93
C GLN A 261 -16.16 4.96 17.53
N PRO A 262 -16.73 3.74 17.41
CA PRO A 262 -17.99 3.40 18.06
C PRO A 262 -17.91 3.51 19.58
#